data_AF-A0AA85IW36-F1
#
_entry.id   AF-A0AA85IW36-F1
#
_cell.length_a   1.000
_cell.length_b   1.000
_cell.length_c   1.000
_cell.angle_alpha   90.00
_cell.angle_beta   90.00
_cell.angle_gamma   90.00
#
_symmetry.space_group_name_H-M   'P 1'
#
loop_
_entity.id
_entity.type
_entity.pdbx_description
1 polymer ?
#
loop_
_entity_poly.entity_id
_entity_poly.type
_entity_poly.pdbx_seq_one_letter_code
_entity_poly.pdbx_strand_id
1 'polypeptide(L)'
;MKGCVQCLRVILVVFNFLVVLIGLAVLGFSVYIYLEPEAQDIILASGQQHVVQIMLYALMGIGGITLVIALFGCCGAYHESQCLLGTYFTILIMIFATQVTGATLGYIYREEIMKYVDDRMREGIEEYSMLRDQRENPIPFMDSIQRMTH
;
A
#
# COMPACT_ATOMS: atom_id res chain seq x y z
N MET A 1 18.58 18.28 -32.26
CA MET A 1 17.50 17.58 -31.52
C MET A 1 17.86 16.16 -31.03
N LYS A 2 19.08 15.63 -31.22
CA LYS A 2 19.47 14.29 -30.73
C LYS A 2 19.69 14.23 -29.19
N GLY A 3 20.18 15.30 -28.58
CA GLY A 3 20.47 15.35 -27.13
C GLY A 3 19.23 15.32 -26.22
N CYS A 4 18.13 15.97 -26.63
CA CYS A 4 16.90 16.03 -25.81
C CYS A 4 16.25 14.64 -25.63
N VAL A 5 16.18 13.85 -26.71
CA VAL A 5 15.64 12.48 -26.68
C VAL A 5 16.52 11.55 -25.84
N GLN A 6 17.84 11.77 -25.87
CA GLN A 6 18.79 10.98 -25.09
C GLN A 6 18.72 11.30 -23.58
N CYS A 7 18.59 12.57 -23.20
CA CYS A 7 18.32 12.95 -21.80
C CYS A 7 16.99 12.38 -21.31
N LEU A 8 15.93 12.46 -22.12
CA LEU A 8 14.63 11.91 -21.76
C LEU A 8 14.70 10.40 -21.53
N ARG A 9 15.41 9.65 -22.39
CA ARG A 9 15.61 8.21 -22.24
C ARG A 9 16.34 7.86 -20.93
N VAL A 10 17.39 8.60 -20.58
CA VAL A 10 18.14 8.40 -19.33
C VAL A 10 17.27 8.67 -18.10
N ILE A 11 16.53 9.78 -18.10
CA ILE A 11 15.62 10.14 -16.99
C ILE A 11 14.55 9.05 -16.82
N LEU A 12 13.98 8.55 -17.91
CA LEU A 12 12.99 7.48 -17.88
C LEU A 12 13.54 6.16 -17.32
N VAL A 13 14.75 5.78 -17.70
CA VAL A 13 15.42 4.58 -17.16
C VAL A 13 15.65 4.73 -15.65
N VAL A 14 16.18 5.87 -15.21
CA VAL A 14 16.43 6.13 -13.78
C VAL A 14 15.12 6.13 -12.99
N PHE A 15 14.10 6.83 -13.49
CA PHE A 15 12.79 6.89 -12.84
C PHE A 15 12.15 5.50 -12.75
N ASN A 16 12.16 4.73 -13.84
CA ASN A 16 11.63 3.38 -13.86
C ASN A 16 12.37 2.48 -12.86
N PHE A 17 13.70 2.56 -12.79
CA PHE A 17 14.50 1.82 -11.81
C PHE A 17 14.12 2.17 -10.36
N LEU A 18 13.89 3.45 -10.05
CA LEU A 18 13.40 3.85 -8.73
C LEU A 18 12.00 3.29 -8.45
N VAL A 19 11.11 3.29 -9.45
CA VAL A 19 9.77 2.70 -9.33
C VAL A 19 9.85 1.19 -9.09
N VAL A 20 10.79 0.47 -9.72
CA VAL A 20 11.05 -0.95 -9.42
C VAL A 20 11.44 -1.12 -7.95
N LEU A 21 12.38 -0.32 -7.44
CA LEU A 21 12.82 -0.43 -6.04
C LEU A 21 11.67 -0.19 -5.06
N ILE A 22 10.84 0.83 -5.32
CA ILE A 22 9.65 1.11 -4.51
C ILE A 22 8.64 -0.04 -4.59
N GLY A 23 8.36 -0.54 -5.79
CA GLY A 23 7.46 -1.68 -6.00
C GLY A 23 7.92 -2.93 -5.27
N LEU A 24 9.23 -3.23 -5.30
CA LEU A 24 9.83 -4.36 -4.58
C LEU A 24 9.74 -4.16 -3.06
N ALA A 25 10.00 -2.95 -2.57
CA ALA A 25 9.88 -2.64 -1.14
C ALA A 25 8.44 -2.81 -0.65
N VAL A 26 7.46 -2.25 -1.38
CA VAL A 26 6.04 -2.34 -1.02
C VAL A 26 5.53 -3.77 -1.11
N LEU A 27 5.84 -4.50 -2.18
CA LEU A 27 5.43 -5.89 -2.34
C LEU A 27 6.12 -6.80 -1.31
N GLY A 28 7.41 -6.61 -1.08
CA GLY A 28 8.18 -7.32 -0.06
C GLY A 28 7.62 -7.09 1.34
N PHE A 29 7.31 -5.84 1.70
CA PHE A 29 6.69 -5.51 2.99
C PHE A 29 5.30 -6.12 3.14
N SER A 30 4.48 -6.07 2.09
CA SER A 30 3.13 -6.64 2.09
C SER A 30 3.17 -8.17 2.29
N VAL A 31 4.06 -8.84 1.57
CA VAL A 31 4.26 -10.30 1.69
C VAL A 31 4.88 -10.66 3.03
N TYR A 32 5.80 -9.85 3.55
CA TYR A 32 6.41 -10.05 4.86
C TYR A 32 5.34 -10.07 5.97
N ILE A 33 4.47 -9.06 6.02
CA ILE A 33 3.35 -9.02 6.98
C ILE A 33 2.37 -10.18 6.75
N TYR A 34 2.15 -10.57 5.49
CA TYR A 34 1.27 -11.69 5.18
C TYR A 34 1.80 -13.03 5.71
N LEU A 35 3.11 -13.22 5.75
CA LEU A 35 3.73 -14.47 6.18
C LEU A 35 4.00 -14.52 7.69
N GLU A 36 4.06 -13.38 8.37
CA GLU A 36 4.36 -13.30 9.80
C GLU A 36 3.14 -13.71 10.65
N PRO A 37 3.20 -14.83 11.39
CA PRO A 37 2.05 -15.33 12.15
C PRO A 37 1.66 -14.41 13.30
N GLU A 38 2.62 -13.75 13.95
CA GLU A 38 2.36 -12.76 15.00
C GLU A 38 1.56 -11.57 14.46
N ALA A 39 1.84 -11.14 13.22
CA ALA A 39 1.07 -10.09 12.57
C ALA A 39 -0.35 -10.55 12.24
N GLN A 40 -0.52 -11.81 11.82
CA GLN A 40 -1.85 -12.38 11.57
C GLN A 40 -2.67 -12.54 12.86
N ASP A 41 -2.05 -12.90 13.98
CA ASP A 41 -2.74 -12.98 15.28
C ASP A 41 -3.20 -11.61 15.77
N ILE A 42 -2.42 -10.55 15.54
CA ILE A 42 -2.84 -9.17 15.81
C ILE A 42 -4.01 -8.78 14.89
N ILE A 43 -3.95 -9.14 13.60
CA ILE A 43 -5.05 -8.88 12.65
C ILE A 43 -6.31 -9.67 13.03
N LEU A 44 -6.18 -10.89 13.57
CA LEU A 44 -7.31 -11.72 14.01
C LEU A 44 -7.91 -11.20 15.32
N ALA A 45 -7.07 -10.78 16.27
CA ALA A 45 -7.47 -10.14 17.53
C ALA A 45 -8.27 -8.86 17.29
N SER A 46 -8.14 -8.27 16.09
CA SER A 46 -8.82 -7.03 15.74
C SER A 46 -10.32 -7.05 15.62
N GLY A 47 -10.90 -8.21 15.38
CA GLY A 47 -12.27 -8.28 14.89
C GLY A 47 -12.46 -7.56 13.53
N GLN A 48 -11.40 -6.98 12.97
CA GLN A 48 -11.35 -6.18 11.76
C GLN A 48 -10.49 -6.82 10.68
N GLN A 49 -10.25 -8.12 10.82
CA GLN A 49 -9.49 -8.97 9.91
C GLN A 49 -9.86 -8.73 8.45
N HIS A 50 -11.15 -8.58 8.14
CA HIS A 50 -11.59 -8.29 6.77
C HIS A 50 -10.96 -7.03 6.17
N VAL A 51 -10.83 -5.95 6.93
CA VAL A 51 -10.36 -4.66 6.43
C VAL A 51 -8.86 -4.66 6.22
N VAL A 52 -8.12 -5.12 7.23
CA VAL A 52 -6.66 -5.17 7.18
C VAL A 52 -6.20 -6.15 6.11
N GLN A 53 -6.90 -7.28 5.95
CA GLN A 53 -6.60 -8.26 4.91
C GLN A 53 -6.92 -7.72 3.51
N ILE A 54 -8.02 -6.96 3.32
CA ILE A 54 -8.30 -6.24 2.07
C ILE A 54 -7.18 -5.23 1.77
N MET A 55 -6.73 -4.47 2.76
CA MET A 55 -5.65 -3.50 2.61
C MET A 55 -4.32 -4.19 2.24
N LEU A 56 -3.99 -5.32 2.87
CA LEU A 56 -2.79 -6.10 2.57
C LEU A 56 -2.81 -6.62 1.13
N TYR A 57 -3.94 -7.19 0.70
CA TYR A 57 -4.10 -7.65 -0.69
C TYR A 57 -4.05 -6.49 -1.68
N ALA A 58 -4.62 -5.33 -1.34
CA ALA A 58 -4.52 -4.14 -2.17
C ALA A 58 -3.06 -3.67 -2.30
N LEU A 59 -2.30 -3.65 -1.19
CA LEU A 59 -0.90 -3.22 -1.19
C LEU A 59 0.00 -4.19 -1.99
N MET A 60 -0.25 -5.49 -1.86
CA MET A 60 0.40 -6.54 -2.65
C MET A 60 0.06 -6.39 -4.15
N GLY A 61 -1.21 -6.13 -4.48
CA GLY A 61 -1.66 -5.89 -5.85
C GLY A 61 -1.03 -4.63 -6.46
N ILE A 62 -1.04 -3.51 -5.74
CA ILE A 62 -0.43 -2.24 -6.16
C ILE A 62 1.08 -2.44 -6.38
N GLY A 63 1.78 -3.07 -5.44
CA GLY A 63 3.21 -3.36 -5.56
C GLY A 63 3.52 -4.22 -6.79
N GLY A 64 2.74 -5.28 -7.02
CA GLY A 64 2.91 -6.19 -8.16
C GLY A 64 2.65 -5.51 -9.50
N ILE A 65 1.53 -4.77 -9.62
CA ILE A 65 1.19 -4.01 -10.83
C ILE A 65 2.28 -2.98 -11.13
N THR A 66 2.78 -2.29 -10.10
CA THR A 66 3.85 -1.29 -10.23
C THR A 66 5.13 -1.92 -10.75
N LEU A 67 5.50 -3.11 -10.27
CA LEU A 67 6.66 -3.87 -10.78
C LEU A 67 6.47 -4.29 -12.23
N VAL A 68 5.29 -4.80 -12.60
CA VAL A 68 5.01 -5.22 -13.98
C VAL A 68 5.12 -4.02 -14.92
N ILE A 69 4.49 -2.89 -14.59
CA ILE A 69 4.57 -1.65 -15.38
C ILE A 69 6.03 -1.19 -15.52
N ALA A 70 6.79 -1.26 -14.43
CA ALA A 70 8.20 -0.87 -14.44
C ALA A 70 9.04 -1.81 -15.32
N LEU A 71 8.88 -3.13 -15.21
CA LEU A 71 9.54 -4.11 -16.07
C LEU A 71 9.20 -3.91 -17.55
N PHE A 72 7.94 -3.62 -17.90
CA PHE A 72 7.56 -3.27 -19.26
C PHE A 72 8.25 -1.98 -19.74
N GLY A 73 8.43 -0.98 -18.87
CA GLY A 73 9.20 0.21 -19.19
C GLY A 73 10.71 -0.05 -19.35
N CYS A 74 11.27 -1.00 -18.60
CA CYS A 74 12.68 -1.40 -18.71
C CYS A 74 12.95 -2.22 -19.99
N CYS A 75 12.05 -3.15 -20.33
CA CYS A 75 12.03 -3.82 -21.65
C CYS A 75 11.84 -2.81 -22.79
N GLY A 76 11.02 -1.78 -22.56
CA GLY A 76 10.83 -0.62 -23.43
C GLY A 76 12.11 0.20 -23.68
N ALA A 77 12.99 0.26 -22.69
CA ALA A 77 14.28 0.95 -22.81
C ALA A 77 15.35 0.10 -23.49
N TYR A 78 15.31 -1.23 -23.35
CA TYR A 78 16.32 -2.15 -23.89
C TYR A 78 16.21 -2.34 -25.41
N HIS A 79 15.02 -2.24 -26.00
CA HIS A 79 14.88 -2.29 -27.46
C HIS A 79 15.17 -0.91 -28.08
N GLU A 80 16.24 -0.84 -28.88
CA GLU A 80 16.75 0.38 -29.54
C GLU A 80 15.86 0.85 -30.72
N SER A 81 14.54 0.86 -30.55
CA SER A 81 13.57 1.28 -31.58
C SER A 81 12.88 2.58 -31.16
N GLN A 82 12.93 3.60 -32.02
CA GLN A 82 12.29 4.91 -31.79
C GLN A 82 10.76 4.84 -31.60
N CYS A 83 10.10 3.75 -32.02
CA CYS A 83 8.67 3.53 -31.73
C CYS A 83 8.39 3.21 -30.25
N LEU A 84 9.37 2.67 -29.52
CA LEU A 84 9.13 2.12 -28.18
C LEU A 84 9.07 3.21 -27.08
N LEU A 85 9.73 4.35 -27.32
CA LEU A 85 9.57 5.56 -26.50
C LEU A 85 8.17 6.16 -26.67
N GLY A 86 7.62 6.08 -27.90
CA GLY A 86 6.25 6.50 -28.21
C GLY A 86 5.23 5.64 -27.49
N THR A 87 5.37 4.31 -27.52
CA THR A 87 4.46 3.41 -26.77
C THR A 87 4.51 3.65 -25.26
N TYR A 88 5.70 3.91 -24.71
CA TYR A 88 5.84 4.23 -23.28
C TYR A 88 5.12 5.54 -22.92
N PHE A 89 5.26 6.56 -23.77
CA PHE A 89 4.53 7.82 -23.59
C PHE A 89 3.01 7.63 -23.68
N THR A 90 2.53 6.80 -24.60
CA THR A 90 1.10 6.44 -24.70
C THR A 90 0.60 5.72 -23.45
N ILE A 91 1.39 4.78 -22.90
CA ILE A 91 1.05 4.10 -21.64
C ILE A 91 1.00 5.10 -20.48
N LEU A 92 1.95 6.03 -20.38
CA LEU A 92 1.93 7.07 -19.35
C LEU A 92 0.71 7.99 -19.48
N ILE A 93 0.32 8.38 -20.69
CA ILE A 93 -0.89 9.18 -20.92
C ILE A 93 -2.13 8.39 -20.49
N MET A 94 -2.21 7.10 -20.81
CA MET A 94 -3.33 6.24 -20.40
C MET A 94 -3.39 6.11 -18.86
N ILE A 95 -2.25 5.96 -18.19
CA ILE A 95 -2.17 5.95 -16.72
C ILE A 95 -2.61 7.30 -16.16
N PHE A 96 -2.15 8.41 -16.73
CA PHE A 96 -2.51 9.75 -16.29
C PHE A 96 -4.01 10.01 -16.46
N ALA A 97 -4.61 9.64 -17.59
CA ALA A 97 -6.04 9.74 -17.81
C ALA A 97 -6.84 8.89 -16.79
N THR A 98 -6.36 7.68 -16.49
CA THR A 98 -6.96 6.81 -15.46
C THR A 98 -6.85 7.44 -14.08
N GLN A 99 -5.70 8.02 -13.73
CA GLN A 99 -5.50 8.72 -12.46
C GLN A 99 -6.40 9.94 -12.32
N VAL A 100 -6.53 10.77 -13.36
CA VAL A 100 -7.43 11.94 -13.36
C VAL A 100 -8.89 11.50 -13.21
N THR A 101 -9.28 10.42 -13.89
CA THR A 101 -10.63 9.86 -13.78
C THR A 101 -10.88 9.35 -12.36
N GLY A 102 -9.96 8.56 -11.82
CA GLY A 102 -10.02 8.03 -10.45
C GLY A 102 -10.04 9.15 -9.40
N ALA A 103 -9.21 10.18 -9.56
CA ALA A 103 -9.17 11.34 -8.66
C ALA A 103 -10.48 12.13 -8.71
N THR A 104 -11.05 12.32 -9.90
CA THR A 104 -12.34 12.99 -10.07
C THR A 104 -13.47 12.20 -9.42
N LEU A 105 -13.55 10.90 -9.66
CA LEU A 105 -14.52 10.02 -9.01
C LEU A 105 -14.33 10.01 -7.49
N GLY A 106 -13.10 9.89 -7.02
CA GLY A 106 -12.77 9.95 -5.60
C GLY A 106 -13.17 11.28 -4.96
N TYR A 107 -13.06 12.40 -5.67
CA TYR A 107 -13.51 13.71 -5.19
C TYR A 107 -15.04 13.82 -5.12
N ILE A 108 -15.75 13.23 -6.10
CA ILE A 108 -17.22 13.21 -6.14
C ILE A 108 -17.76 12.34 -4.99
N TYR A 109 -17.23 11.13 -4.81
CA TYR A 109 -17.64 10.19 -3.77
C TYR A 109 -16.86 10.34 -2.46
N ARG A 110 -16.16 11.48 -2.27
CA ARG A 110 -15.27 11.68 -1.11
C ARG A 110 -15.96 11.48 0.23
N GLU A 111 -17.25 11.82 0.33
CA GLU A 111 -18.00 11.75 1.59
C GLU A 111 -18.33 10.31 1.96
N GLU A 112 -18.65 9.46 0.98
CA GLU A 112 -18.87 8.02 1.19
C GLU A 112 -17.55 7.32 1.53
N ILE A 113 -16.48 7.65 0.80
CA ILE A 113 -15.14 7.12 1.07
C ILE A 113 -14.65 7.55 2.45
N MET A 114 -14.83 8.81 2.84
CA MET A 114 -14.42 9.30 4.16
C MET A 114 -15.20 8.63 5.28
N LYS A 115 -16.51 8.42 5.14
CA LYS A 115 -17.28 7.65 6.14
C LYS A 115 -16.76 6.23 6.28
N TYR A 116 -16.53 5.55 5.16
CA TYR A 116 -15.98 4.21 5.15
C TYR A 116 -14.60 4.16 5.84
N VAL A 117 -13.72 5.11 5.51
CA VAL A 117 -12.37 5.19 6.10
C VAL A 117 -12.42 5.54 7.60
N ASP A 118 -13.30 6.45 8.02
CA ASP A 118 -13.44 6.85 9.42
C ASP A 118 -13.96 5.67 10.27
N ASP A 119 -14.98 4.96 9.78
CA ASP A 119 -15.48 3.75 10.42
C ASP A 119 -14.35 2.72 10.57
N ARG A 120 -13.55 2.52 9.51
CA ARG A 120 -12.41 1.58 9.55
C ARG A 120 -11.30 2.03 10.50
N MET A 121 -10.98 3.32 10.54
CA MET A 121 -9.94 3.85 11.40
C MET A 121 -10.36 3.79 12.88
N ARG A 122 -11.63 4.09 13.16
CA ARG A 122 -12.19 4.09 14.51
C ARG A 122 -12.23 2.69 15.10
N GLU A 123 -12.66 1.69 14.32
CA GLU A 123 -12.58 0.28 14.69
C GLU A 123 -11.11 -0.12 15.02
N GLY A 124 -10.12 0.31 14.22
CA GLY A 124 -8.72 -0.08 14.44
C GLY A 124 -8.07 0.58 15.66
N ILE A 125 -8.50 1.81 15.99
CA ILE A 125 -8.05 2.51 17.22
C ILE A 125 -8.70 1.89 18.46
N GLU A 126 -10.00 1.57 18.40
CA GLU A 126 -10.69 0.93 19.52
C GLU A 126 -10.04 -0.41 19.86
N GLU A 127 -9.69 -1.20 18.86
CA GLU A 127 -8.96 -2.43 19.07
C GLU A 127 -7.58 -2.23 19.72
N TYR A 128 -6.74 -1.35 19.16
CA TYR A 128 -5.42 -1.08 19.73
C TYR A 128 -5.53 -0.59 21.19
N SER A 129 -6.58 0.18 21.51
CA SER A 129 -6.84 0.64 22.88
C SER A 129 -7.20 -0.50 23.83
N MET A 130 -7.97 -1.50 23.39
CA MET A 130 -8.29 -2.68 24.21
C MET A 130 -7.05 -3.55 24.46
N LEU A 131 -6.19 -3.75 23.44
CA LEU A 131 -4.93 -4.47 23.59
C LEU A 131 -3.98 -3.77 24.57
N ARG A 132 -3.95 -2.43 24.53
CA ARG A 132 -3.15 -1.63 25.46
C ARG A 132 -3.70 -1.67 26.88
N ASP A 133 -5.00 -1.52 27.07
CA ASP A 133 -5.63 -1.57 28.40
C ASP A 133 -5.42 -2.92 29.08
N GLN A 134 -5.55 -4.02 28.33
CA GLN A 134 -5.27 -5.37 28.85
C GLN A 134 -3.79 -5.59 29.20
N ARG A 135 -2.86 -4.89 28.53
CA ARG A 135 -1.42 -4.94 28.82
C ARG A 135 -1.05 -4.06 30.01
N GLU A 136 -1.71 -2.91 30.17
CA GLU A 136 -1.42 -1.92 31.21
C GLU A 136 -2.16 -2.21 32.53
N ASN A 137 -3.31 -2.92 32.47
CA ASN A 137 -4.10 -3.32 33.62
C ASN A 137 -4.33 -4.85 33.66
N PRO A 138 -3.32 -5.64 34.09
CA PRO A 138 -3.42 -7.10 34.14
C PRO A 138 -4.36 -7.58 35.27
N ILE A 139 -5.66 -7.62 34.95
CA ILE A 139 -6.78 -8.24 35.67
C ILE A 139 -7.03 -7.78 37.14
N PRO A 140 -8.31 -7.56 37.54
CA PRO A 140 -8.76 -7.31 38.92
C PRO A 140 -8.36 -8.35 39.98
N PHE A 141 -7.65 -9.42 39.60
CA PHE A 141 -7.10 -10.40 40.52
C PHE A 141 -6.04 -9.80 41.45
N MET A 142 -5.20 -8.87 40.96
CA MET A 142 -4.25 -8.14 41.84
C MET A 142 -4.97 -7.30 42.89
N ASP A 143 -6.05 -6.61 42.52
CA ASP A 143 -6.91 -5.90 43.49
C ASP A 143 -7.66 -6.84 44.43
N SER A 144 -8.05 -8.04 43.97
CA SER A 144 -8.72 -9.05 44.77
C SER A 144 -7.81 -9.63 45.86
N ILE A 145 -6.54 -9.87 45.53
CA ILE A 145 -5.52 -10.30 46.50
C ILE A 145 -5.24 -9.17 47.49
N GLN A 146 -5.11 -7.92 47.01
CA GLN A 146 -4.86 -6.77 47.86
C GLN A 146 -6.01 -6.51 48.85
N ARG A 147 -7.25 -6.82 48.46
CA ARG A 147 -8.46 -6.72 49.28
C ARG A 147 -8.67 -7.92 50.22
N MET A 148 -8.07 -9.08 49.96
CA MET A 148 -8.07 -10.23 50.88
C MET A 148 -6.92 -10.19 51.90
N THR A 149 -5.86 -9.44 51.59
CA THR A 149 -4.67 -9.31 52.46
C THR A 149 -4.85 -8.19 53.51
N HIS A 150 -5.94 -7.42 53.41
CA HIS A 150 -6.26 -6.29 54.30
C HIS A 150 -7.64 -6.48 54.94
#